data_AF-A0A6A0IKE4-F1
#
_entry.id   AF-A0A6A0IKE4-F1
#
_cell.length_a   1.000
_cell.length_b   1.000
_cell.length_c   1.000
_cell.angle_alpha   90.00
_cell.angle_beta   90.00
_cell.angle_gamma   90.00
#
_symmetry.space_group_name_H-M   'P 1'
#
loop_
_entity.id
_entity.type
_entity.pdbx_description
1 polymer ?
#
loop_
_entity_poly.entity_id
_entity_poly.type
_entity_poly.pdbx_seq_one_letter_code
_entity_poly.pdbx_strand_id
1 'polypeptide(L)'
;MPVVFVSTILFAMLSQSLVLHLGVPRLLVSVVLLALAGALHFLRVALYRQAVRRKAEALARPGSGGGPPAPSAVPRWILELTNLSFGIALAAVLPLAVAAAP
;
A
#
# COMPACT_ATOMS: atom_id res chain seq x y z
N MET A 1 7.19 5.63 8.22
CA MET A 1 7.39 4.51 9.18
C MET A 1 6.20 4.22 10.07
N PRO A 2 5.53 5.17 10.77
CA PRO A 2 4.44 4.82 11.69
C PRO A 2 3.26 4.11 10.99
N VAL A 3 2.91 4.53 9.77
CA VAL A 3 1.85 3.89 8.96
C VAL A 3 2.14 2.40 8.71
N VAL A 4 3.40 2.04 8.38
CA VAL A 4 3.79 0.64 8.17
C VAL A 4 3.56 -0.14 9.46
N PHE A 5 4.14 0.33 10.56
CA PHE A 5 4.07 -0.33 11.86
C PHE A 5 2.62 -0.55 12.34
N VAL A 6 1.81 0.52 12.31
CA VAL A 6 0.41 0.47 12.71
C VAL A 6 -0.39 -0.48 11.82
N SER A 7 -0.19 -0.41 10.49
CA SER A 7 -0.88 -1.31 9.57
C SER A 7 -0.48 -2.77 9.78
N THR A 8 0.82 -3.06 9.93
CA THR A 8 1.29 -4.43 10.18
C THR A 8 0.67 -5.02 11.44
N ILE A 9 0.64 -4.27 12.54
CA ILE A 9 0.02 -4.74 13.80
C ILE A 9 -1.48 -4.98 13.61
N LEU A 10 -2.20 -4.02 13.01
CA LEU A 10 -3.64 -4.14 12.74
C LEU A 10 -3.96 -5.39 11.91
N PHE A 11 -3.26 -5.58 10.78
CA PHE A 11 -3.49 -6.72 9.90
C PHE A 11 -3.01 -8.04 10.50
N ALA A 12 -1.96 -8.04 11.33
CA ALA A 12 -1.54 -9.22 12.07
C ALA A 12 -2.59 -9.64 13.10
N MET A 13 -3.09 -8.69 13.90
CA MET A 13 -4.15 -8.95 14.88
C MET A 13 -5.45 -9.41 14.21
N LEU A 14 -5.84 -8.77 13.09
CA LEU A 14 -7.00 -9.18 12.31
C LEU A 14 -6.83 -10.61 11.77
N SER A 15 -5.66 -10.94 11.21
CA SER A 15 -5.36 -12.29 10.71
C SER A 15 -5.48 -13.33 11.81
N GLN A 16 -4.93 -13.04 12.98
CA GLN A 16 -4.98 -13.94 14.12
C GLN A 16 -6.41 -14.11 14.63
N SER A 17 -7.18 -13.03 14.68
CA SER A 17 -8.61 -13.06 15.04
C SER A 17 -9.43 -13.91 14.06
N LEU A 18 -9.21 -13.76 12.75
CA LEU A 18 -9.87 -14.57 11.72
C LEU A 18 -9.56 -16.07 11.86
N VAL A 19 -8.29 -16.41 12.11
CA VAL A 19 -7.88 -17.81 12.29
C VAL A 19 -8.49 -18.41 13.56
N LEU A 20 -8.50 -17.66 14.67
CA LEU A 20 -8.96 -18.15 15.97
C LEU A 20 -10.49 -18.23 16.08
N HIS A 21 -11.22 -17.24 15.55
CA HIS A 21 -12.67 -17.15 15.74
C HIS A 21 -13.48 -17.72 14.58
N LEU A 22 -12.98 -17.62 13.35
CA LEU A 22 -13.70 -18.08 12.15
C LEU A 22 -13.11 -19.38 11.59
N GLY A 23 -12.05 -19.93 12.20
CA GLY A 23 -11.41 -21.17 11.77
C GLY A 23 -10.81 -21.09 10.36
N VAL A 24 -10.55 -19.88 9.86
CA VAL A 24 -10.05 -19.70 8.49
C VAL A 24 -8.62 -20.26 8.40
N PRO A 25 -8.29 -21.05 7.37
CA PRO A 25 -6.93 -21.55 7.18
C PRO A 25 -5.92 -20.40 7.08
N ARG A 26 -4.82 -20.47 7.83
CA ARG A 26 -3.74 -19.47 7.84
C ARG A 26 -3.25 -19.13 6.43
N LEU A 27 -3.15 -20.15 5.58
CA LEU A 27 -2.69 -20.02 4.20
C LEU A 27 -3.66 -19.18 3.34
N LEU A 28 -4.97 -19.35 3.52
CA LEU A 28 -5.98 -18.53 2.85
C LEU A 28 -5.87 -17.06 3.27
N VAL A 29 -5.72 -16.79 4.57
CA VAL A 29 -5.57 -15.43 5.10
C VAL A 29 -4.33 -14.76 4.50
N SER A 30 -3.20 -15.45 4.47
CA SER A 30 -1.97 -14.93 3.86
C SER A 30 -2.11 -14.64 2.36
N VAL A 31 -2.75 -15.54 1.60
CA VAL A 31 -2.99 -15.34 0.16
C VAL A 31 -3.87 -14.11 -0.07
N VAL A 32 -4.96 -13.96 0.69
CA VAL A 32 -5.87 -12.81 0.57
C VAL A 32 -5.16 -11.50 0.91
N LEU A 33 -4.35 -11.48 1.97
CA LEU A 33 -3.59 -10.28 2.34
C LEU A 33 -2.50 -9.94 1.32
N LEU A 34 -1.80 -10.93 0.77
CA LEU A 34 -0.84 -10.71 -0.31
C LEU A 34 -1.53 -10.17 -1.57
N ALA A 35 -2.70 -10.71 -1.92
CA ALA A 35 -3.49 -10.20 -3.04
C ALA A 35 -3.93 -8.75 -2.82
N LEU A 36 -4.38 -8.42 -1.60
CA LEU A 36 -4.75 -7.05 -1.22
C LEU A 36 -3.55 -6.10 -1.27
N ALA A 37 -2.40 -6.50 -0.73
CA ALA A 37 -1.16 -5.75 -0.78
C ALA A 37 -0.71 -5.50 -2.23
N GLY A 38 -0.78 -6.53 -3.08
CA GLY A 38 -0.48 -6.44 -4.50
C GLY A 38 -1.41 -5.48 -5.24
N ALA A 39 -2.72 -5.55 -5.00
CA ALA A 39 -3.71 -4.66 -5.59
C ALA A 39 -3.46 -3.19 -5.19
N LEU A 40 -3.20 -2.93 -3.91
CA LEU A 40 -2.83 -1.61 -3.40
C LEU A 40 -1.54 -1.09 -4.03
N HIS A 41 -0.54 -1.96 -4.20
CA HIS A 41 0.71 -1.59 -4.84
C HIS A 41 0.50 -1.22 -6.32
N PHE A 42 -0.31 -1.99 -7.04
CA PHE A 42 -0.63 -1.70 -8.44
C PHE A 42 -1.41 -0.39 -8.59
N LEU A 43 -2.41 -0.16 -7.75
CA LEU A 43 -3.17 1.09 -7.69
C LEU A 43 -2.24 2.28 -7.46
N ARG A 44 -1.30 2.16 -6.51
CA ARG A 44 -0.27 3.18 -6.27
C ARG A 44 0.54 3.47 -7.52
N VAL A 45 1.03 2.45 -8.21
CA VAL A 45 1.83 2.63 -9.44
C VAL A 45 1.01 3.34 -10.52
N ALA A 46 -0.26 2.99 -10.68
CA ALA A 46 -1.15 3.66 -11.62
C ALA A 46 -1.34 5.15 -11.26
N LEU A 47 -1.63 5.46 -9.99
CA LEU A 47 -1.80 6.81 -9.49
C LEU A 47 -0.52 7.66 -9.61
N TYR A 48 0.64 7.07 -9.29
CA TYR A 48 1.94 7.73 -9.43
C TYR A 48 2.24 8.04 -10.90
N ARG A 49 2.04 7.07 -11.81
CA ARG A 49 2.21 7.28 -13.25
C ARG A 49 1.28 8.38 -13.76
N GLN A 50 0.04 8.43 -13.31
CA GLN A 50 -0.92 9.47 -13.69
C GLN A 50 -0.49 10.85 -13.18
N ALA A 51 -0.02 10.94 -11.93
CA ALA A 51 0.49 12.19 -11.36
C ALA A 51 1.73 12.70 -12.11
N VAL A 52 2.65 11.81 -12.46
CA VAL A 52 3.85 12.14 -13.25
C VAL A 52 3.49 12.59 -14.66
N ARG A 53 2.54 11.92 -15.33
CA ARG A 53 2.05 12.34 -16.66
C ARG A 53 1.44 13.74 -16.64
N ARG A 54 0.56 14.02 -15.68
CA ARG A 54 -0.04 15.36 -15.49
C ARG A 54 1.03 16.44 -15.25
N LYS A 55 2.11 16.10 -14.53
CA LYS A 55 3.24 17.02 -14.32
C LYS A 55 4.03 17.26 -15.61
N ALA A 56 4.30 16.22 -16.40
CA ALA A 56 4.96 16.36 -17.69
C ALA A 56 4.14 17.22 -18.66
N GLU A 57 2.82 17.02 -18.73
CA GLU A 57 1.90 17.83 -19.54
C GLU A 57 1.85 19.30 -19.08
N ALA A 58 1.93 19.56 -17.78
CA ALA A 58 1.98 20.92 -17.23
C ALA A 58 3.30 21.64 -17.55
N LEU A 59 4.43 20.92 -17.54
CA LEU A 59 5.74 21.46 -17.90
C LEU A 59 5.92 21.64 -19.42
N ALA A 60 5.23 20.83 -20.23
CA ALA A 60 5.31 20.87 -21.68
C ALA A 60 4.46 21.98 -22.33
N ARG A 61 3.64 22.75 -21.58
CA ARG A 61 2.91 23.91 -22.10
C ARG A 61 3.81 25.15 -22.09
N PRO A 62 4.34 25.60 -23.24
CA PRO A 62 5.13 26.82 -23.32
C PRO A 62 4.16 27.99 -23.50
N GLY A 63 3.95 28.81 -22.47
CA GLY A 63 3.27 30.11 -22.67
C GLY A 63 2.39 30.67 -21.56
N SER A 64 2.13 29.98 -20.44
CA SER A 64 1.37 30.60 -19.35
C SER A 64 2.28 31.44 -18.45
N GLY A 65 2.52 32.69 -18.85
CA GLY A 65 3.24 33.68 -18.07
C GLY A 65 2.59 33.97 -16.71
N GLY A 66 3.43 34.26 -15.71
CA GLY A 66 3.10 35.13 -14.57
C GLY A 66 2.34 34.54 -13.37
N GLY A 67 1.92 33.27 -13.38
CA GLY A 67 1.27 32.65 -12.23
C GLY A 67 2.26 31.97 -11.26
N PRO A 68 2.05 32.03 -9.93
CA PRO A 68 2.93 31.34 -8.97
C PRO A 68 3.03 29.84 -9.31
N PRO A 69 4.21 29.23 -9.16
CA PRO A 69 4.45 27.84 -9.55
C PRO A 69 3.46 26.92 -8.83
N ALA A 70 2.62 26.23 -9.60
CA ALA A 70 1.63 25.31 -9.04
C ALA A 70 2.33 24.24 -8.19
N PRO A 71 1.85 23.94 -6.97
CA PRO A 71 2.48 22.96 -6.10
C PRO A 71 2.40 21.56 -6.73
N SER A 72 3.47 21.15 -7.40
CA SER A 72 3.59 19.90 -8.17
C SER A 72 4.16 18.74 -7.36
N ALA A 73 3.72 18.59 -6.11
CA ALA A 73 4.10 17.48 -5.26
C ALA A 73 3.13 16.31 -5.45
N VAL A 74 3.66 15.11 -5.74
CA VAL A 74 2.88 13.87 -5.66
C VAL A 74 2.21 13.84 -4.27
N PRO A 75 0.89 13.68 -4.18
CA PRO A 75 0.20 13.71 -2.90
C PRO A 75 0.81 12.71 -1.91
N ARG A 76 1.06 13.17 -0.68
CA ARG A 76 1.71 12.36 0.37
C ARG A 76 0.99 11.04 0.63
N TRP A 77 -0.34 11.02 0.52
CA TRP A 77 -1.15 9.81 0.69
C TRP A 77 -0.81 8.71 -0.35
N ILE A 78 -0.38 9.08 -1.57
CA ILE A 78 0.08 8.10 -2.59
C ILE A 78 1.38 7.44 -2.14
N LEU A 79 2.27 8.19 -1.48
CA LEU A 79 3.48 7.61 -0.88
C LEU A 79 3.12 6.71 0.30
N GLU A 80 2.13 7.09 1.10
CA GLU A 80 1.62 6.30 2.23
C GLU A 80 0.95 4.99 1.81
N LEU A 81 0.35 4.90 0.61
CA LEU A 81 -0.11 3.62 0.04
C LEU A 81 1.03 2.60 -0.11
N THR A 82 2.26 3.05 -0.38
CA THR A 82 3.44 2.16 -0.40
C THR A 82 3.64 1.54 0.97
N ASN A 83 3.64 2.38 2.00
CA ASN A 83 3.84 1.97 3.39
C ASN A 83 2.74 1.01 3.85
N LEU A 84 1.49 1.29 3.46
CA LEU A 84 0.35 0.44 3.75
C LEU A 84 0.46 -0.93 3.05
N SER A 85 0.75 -0.93 1.74
CA SER A 85 0.92 -2.18 0.98
C SER A 85 2.04 -3.05 1.54
N PHE A 86 3.15 -2.43 1.96
CA PHE A 86 4.27 -3.11 2.58
C PHE A 86 3.90 -3.67 3.95
N GLY A 87 3.19 -2.89 4.77
CA GLY A 87 2.75 -3.33 6.09
C GLY A 87 1.78 -4.51 6.05
N ILE A 88 0.88 -4.53 5.07
CA ILE A 88 -0.04 -5.67 4.80
C ILE A 88 0.75 -6.89 4.32
N ALA A 89 1.68 -6.72 3.38
CA ALA A 89 2.51 -7.82 2.90
C ALA A 89 3.32 -8.46 4.03
N LEU A 90 3.89 -7.65 4.92
CA LEU A 90 4.60 -8.15 6.10
C LEU A 90 3.68 -8.92 7.04
N ALA A 91 2.47 -8.40 7.29
CA ALA A 91 1.45 -9.08 8.09
C ALA A 91 1.03 -10.43 7.49
N ALA A 92 0.99 -10.54 6.16
CA ALA A 92 0.65 -11.78 5.46
C ALA A 92 1.70 -12.89 5.64
N VAL A 93 2.95 -12.54 5.94
CA VAL A 93 4.04 -13.51 6.19
C VAL A 93 3.93 -14.14 7.58
N LEU A 94 3.37 -13.43 8.57
CA LEU A 94 3.26 -13.93 9.96
C LEU A 94 2.53 -15.28 10.08
N PRO A 95 1.33 -15.48 9.50
CA PRO A 95 0.64 -16.77 9.58
C PRO A 95 1.43 -17.91 8.94
N LEU A 96 2.23 -17.62 7.89
CA LEU A 96 3.10 -18.60 7.22
C LEU A 96 4.31 -18.95 8.10
N ALA A 97 4.93 -17.96 8.73
CA ALA A 97 6.06 -18.18 9.64
C ALA A 97 5.64 -19.04 10.85
N VAL A 98 4.45 -18.79 11.42
CA VAL A 98 3.92 -19.60 12.53
C VAL A 98 3.51 -21.00 12.07
N ALA A 99 3.07 -21.17 10.82
CA ALA A 99 2.79 -22.49 10.27
C ALA A 99 4.06 -23.30 9.96
N ALA A 100 5.20 -22.63 9.74
CA ALA A 100 6.49 -23.25 9.47
C ALA A 100 7.37 -23.44 10.72
N ALA A 101 6.94 -22.93 11.89
CA ALA A 101 7.65 -23.14 13.14
C ALA A 101 7.40 -24.59 13.63
N PRO A 102 8.47 -25.34 13.98
CA PRO A 102 8.40 -26.74 14.38
C PRO A 102 7.71 -26.98 15.73
#